data_AF-A0A2V9J1G9-F1
#
_entry.id   AF-A0A2V9J1G9-F1
#
_cell.length_a   1.000
_cell.length_b   1.000
_cell.length_c   1.000
_cell.angle_alpha   90.00
_cell.angle_beta   90.00
_cell.angle_gamma   90.00
#
_symmetry.space_group_name_H-M   'P 1'
#
loop_
_entity.id
_entity.type
_entity.pdbx_description
1 polymer ?
#
loop_
_entity_poly.entity_id
_entity_poly.type
_entity_poly.pdbx_seq_one_letter_code
_entity_poly.pdbx_strand_id
1 'polypeptide(L)'
;MLKVSTFDDWIDYFYSWQKDIGLDAPEFRQYKFEAKYGQLPHNEIEFGDYKGRLRWTTVMHIPDQRIRDAALNLIVYQGDTEFASVEQQRRLFDTAPSRYDYLSLVRVMAEEMRHGWQMSHLLVSQFGRSGRLEAQKLLERRAFTDNRLLGAFNETVQNWLDFYTYTQFVDRDGKFQLTMLSSSGFQPLGQSMIPMLKEESFHMGTGNNGLRRVVQAGRIPISIMQKYYNKWLPTSFDLFGTDHSSSAQWAYVWGLKGRYNERDAHEAVDKEHLNEAARDLYRQEAQKLTDSLNKLIPEGQPKLVVPDLKFNRQIGEHRGKSYSVTGEPMTAEEYGNYLPTILPSEEDSALLRSIMKENDWIAPKKEEVPQ
;
A
#
# COMPACT_ATOMS: atom_id res chain seq x y z
N MET A 1 -4.42 2.67 -29.63
CA MET A 1 -4.91 2.71 -28.23
C MET A 1 -6.30 2.11 -28.22
N LEU A 2 -6.53 1.05 -27.43
CA LEU A 2 -7.86 0.47 -27.27
C LEU A 2 -8.76 1.50 -26.58
N LYS A 3 -9.97 1.70 -27.11
CA LYS A 3 -10.93 2.67 -26.54
C LYS A 3 -11.89 1.92 -25.62
N VAL A 4 -11.84 2.22 -24.32
CA VAL A 4 -12.75 1.62 -23.33
C VAL A 4 -14.14 2.27 -23.42
N SER A 5 -15.11 1.58 -23.99
CA SER A 5 -16.52 2.02 -24.07
C SER A 5 -17.43 1.25 -23.11
N THR A 6 -17.10 -0.01 -22.82
CA THR A 6 -17.77 -0.89 -21.86
C THR A 6 -16.78 -1.44 -20.82
N PHE A 7 -17.27 -2.18 -19.83
CA PHE A 7 -16.38 -2.89 -18.92
C PHE A 7 -15.71 -4.09 -19.61
N ASP A 8 -16.37 -4.74 -20.56
CA ASP A 8 -15.78 -5.82 -21.35
C ASP A 8 -14.58 -5.32 -22.18
N ASP A 9 -14.67 -4.13 -22.77
CA ASP A 9 -13.53 -3.50 -23.45
C ASP A 9 -12.35 -3.24 -22.49
N TRP A 10 -12.65 -2.90 -21.23
CA TRP A 10 -11.63 -2.72 -20.20
C TRP A 10 -10.99 -4.06 -19.80
N ILE A 11 -11.78 -5.13 -19.71
CA ILE A 11 -11.30 -6.49 -19.42
C ILE A 11 -10.30 -6.95 -20.48
N ASP A 12 -10.60 -6.74 -21.76
CA ASP A 12 -9.67 -7.04 -22.85
C ASP A 12 -8.36 -6.24 -22.72
N TYR A 13 -8.46 -4.96 -22.34
CA TYR A 13 -7.28 -4.14 -22.12
C TYR A 13 -6.48 -4.61 -20.88
N PHE A 14 -7.14 -5.02 -19.80
CA PHE A 14 -6.49 -5.58 -18.61
C PHE A 14 -5.63 -6.81 -18.96
N TYR A 15 -6.14 -7.74 -19.78
CA TYR A 15 -5.37 -8.90 -20.22
C TYR A 15 -4.23 -8.54 -21.20
N SER A 16 -4.37 -7.46 -21.98
CA SER A 16 -3.24 -6.91 -22.74
C SER A 16 -2.18 -6.32 -21.80
N TRP A 17 -2.59 -5.56 -20.79
CA TRP A 17 -1.69 -4.97 -19.81
C TRP A 17 -0.89 -6.04 -19.06
N GLN A 18 -1.53 -7.14 -18.61
CA GLN A 18 -0.83 -8.27 -17.96
C GLN A 18 0.30 -8.83 -18.84
N LYS A 19 0.05 -8.99 -20.15
CA LYS A 19 1.06 -9.44 -21.11
C LYS A 19 2.16 -8.40 -21.29
N ASP A 20 1.81 -7.12 -21.40
CA ASP A 20 2.75 -6.02 -21.61
C ASP A 20 3.74 -5.86 -20.46
N ILE A 21 3.32 -6.15 -19.22
CA ILE A 21 4.20 -6.11 -18.05
C ILE A 21 4.97 -7.43 -17.82
N GLY A 22 4.75 -8.44 -18.67
CA GLY A 22 5.46 -9.72 -18.62
C GLY A 22 4.96 -10.66 -17.53
N LEU A 23 3.68 -10.60 -17.15
CA LEU A 23 3.07 -11.60 -16.26
C LEU A 23 2.42 -12.71 -17.09
N ASP A 24 3.15 -13.80 -17.29
CA ASP A 24 2.74 -14.95 -18.10
C ASP A 24 2.57 -16.25 -17.31
N ALA A 25 2.82 -16.22 -15.99
CA ALA A 25 2.77 -17.38 -15.11
C ALA A 25 1.41 -18.12 -15.24
N PRO A 26 1.41 -19.46 -15.43
CA PRO A 26 0.18 -20.23 -15.61
C PRO A 26 -0.85 -20.05 -14.49
N GLU A 27 -0.37 -19.82 -13.26
CA GLU A 27 -1.19 -19.63 -12.08
C GLU A 27 -2.15 -18.43 -12.20
N PHE A 28 -1.73 -17.35 -12.89
CA PHE A 28 -2.61 -16.19 -13.10
C PHE A 28 -3.78 -16.49 -14.03
N ARG A 29 -3.62 -17.42 -14.99
CA ARG A 29 -4.68 -17.80 -15.93
C ARG A 29 -5.81 -18.58 -15.27
N GLN A 30 -5.54 -19.19 -14.10
CA GLN A 30 -6.53 -19.92 -13.32
C GLN A 30 -7.30 -19.00 -12.38
N TYR A 31 -6.80 -17.78 -12.14
CA TYR A 31 -7.46 -16.83 -11.27
C TYR A 31 -8.68 -16.21 -11.96
N LYS A 32 -9.83 -16.26 -11.28
CA LYS A 32 -11.06 -15.63 -11.77
C LYS A 32 -11.19 -14.23 -11.17
N PHE A 33 -10.96 -13.21 -11.98
CA PHE A 33 -11.15 -11.82 -11.56
C PHE A 33 -12.64 -11.49 -11.45
N GLU A 34 -13.03 -10.89 -10.33
CA GLU A 34 -14.39 -10.44 -10.05
C GLU A 34 -14.40 -9.23 -9.11
N ALA A 35 -15.40 -8.36 -9.29
CA ALA A 35 -15.68 -7.30 -8.33
C ALA A 35 -16.47 -7.87 -7.15
N LYS A 36 -15.99 -7.65 -5.93
CA LYS A 36 -16.61 -8.11 -4.69
C LYS A 36 -17.11 -6.92 -3.88
N TYR A 37 -18.28 -7.06 -3.27
CA TYR A 37 -18.87 -6.02 -2.43
C TYR A 37 -19.31 -6.66 -1.11
N GLY A 38 -18.72 -6.20 0.00
CA GLY A 38 -19.06 -6.69 1.33
C GLY A 38 -20.22 -5.92 1.96
N GLN A 39 -20.79 -6.49 3.00
CA GLN A 39 -21.83 -5.84 3.80
C GLN A 39 -21.22 -4.75 4.69
N LEU A 40 -21.81 -3.55 4.65
CA LEU A 40 -21.46 -2.45 5.55
C LEU A 40 -22.18 -2.62 6.90
N PRO A 41 -21.60 -2.14 8.00
CA PRO A 41 -22.21 -2.26 9.32
C PRO A 41 -23.46 -1.40 9.49
N HIS A 42 -23.54 -0.27 8.80
CA HIS A 42 -24.62 0.72 8.91
C HIS A 42 -25.09 1.16 7.53
N ASN A 43 -26.40 1.38 7.37
CA ASN A 43 -27.00 1.90 6.13
C ASN A 43 -26.85 3.42 6.01
N GLU A 44 -26.59 4.09 7.12
CA GLU A 44 -26.40 5.52 7.23
C GLU A 44 -24.91 5.91 7.09
N ILE A 45 -24.70 7.16 6.71
CA ILE A 45 -23.40 7.82 6.69
C ILE A 45 -22.95 8.05 8.15
N GLU A 46 -21.72 7.63 8.47
CA GLU A 46 -21.25 7.52 9.86
C GLU A 46 -20.67 8.82 10.43
N PHE A 47 -20.21 9.74 9.57
CA PHE A 47 -19.49 10.96 9.94
C PHE A 47 -19.73 12.12 8.95
N GLY A 48 -19.15 13.28 9.25
CA GLY A 48 -19.29 14.49 8.42
C GLY A 48 -20.68 15.15 8.50
N ASP A 49 -20.92 16.12 7.63
CA ASP A 49 -22.14 16.95 7.64
C ASP A 49 -23.39 16.17 7.18
N TYR A 50 -23.17 15.02 6.53
CA TYR A 50 -24.23 14.12 6.07
C TYR A 50 -24.51 12.97 7.05
N LYS A 51 -23.86 12.95 8.23
CA LYS A 51 -24.06 11.92 9.25
C LYS A 51 -25.54 11.66 9.55
N GLY A 52 -25.91 10.38 9.63
CA GLY A 52 -27.27 9.93 9.93
C GLY A 52 -28.22 9.91 8.72
N ARG A 53 -27.80 10.40 7.56
CA ARG A 53 -28.54 10.20 6.30
C ARG A 53 -28.21 8.84 5.69
N LEU A 54 -29.08 8.32 4.84
CA LEU A 54 -28.80 7.10 4.07
C LEU A 54 -27.58 7.29 3.17
N ARG A 55 -26.77 6.24 3.04
CA ARG A 55 -25.64 6.23 2.10
C ARG A 55 -26.10 6.35 0.66
N TRP A 56 -25.21 6.89 -0.18
CA TRP A 56 -25.42 7.07 -1.60
C TRP A 56 -25.13 5.78 -2.36
N THR A 57 -26.18 5.13 -2.85
CA THR A 57 -26.05 3.89 -3.65
C THR A 57 -25.54 4.12 -5.08
N THR A 58 -25.67 5.34 -5.60
CA THR A 58 -25.16 5.74 -6.91
C THR A 58 -24.61 7.16 -6.85
N VAL A 59 -23.76 7.55 -7.80
CA VAL A 59 -23.26 8.94 -7.88
C VAL A 59 -24.37 9.97 -8.04
N MET A 60 -25.54 9.58 -8.57
CA MET A 60 -26.70 10.47 -8.73
C MET A 60 -27.33 10.86 -7.39
N HIS A 61 -27.13 10.06 -6.34
CA HIS A 61 -27.58 10.37 -4.99
C HIS A 61 -26.63 11.34 -4.26
N ILE A 62 -25.41 11.54 -4.77
CA ILE A 62 -24.44 12.47 -4.19
C ILE A 62 -24.87 13.91 -4.54
N PRO A 63 -25.12 14.78 -3.55
CA PRO A 63 -25.84 16.05 -3.75
C PRO A 63 -25.02 17.16 -4.44
N ASP A 64 -23.69 17.06 -4.44
CA ASP A 64 -22.79 18.11 -4.95
C ASP A 64 -21.74 17.52 -5.91
N GLN A 65 -21.46 18.23 -7.00
CA GLN A 65 -20.47 17.79 -8.01
C GLN A 65 -19.07 17.62 -7.40
N ARG A 66 -18.68 18.48 -6.45
CA ARG A 66 -17.36 18.41 -5.80
C ARG A 66 -17.18 17.11 -5.00
N ILE A 67 -18.27 16.62 -4.40
CA ILE A 67 -18.26 15.33 -3.69
C ILE A 67 -18.13 14.17 -4.68
N ARG A 68 -18.81 14.26 -5.84
CA ARG A 68 -18.65 13.26 -6.92
C ARG A 68 -17.22 13.23 -7.45
N ASP A 69 -16.61 14.39 -7.67
CA ASP A 69 -15.24 14.51 -8.17
C ASP A 69 -14.22 13.99 -7.14
N ALA A 70 -14.44 14.27 -5.84
CA ALA A 70 -13.61 13.73 -4.77
C ALA A 70 -13.75 12.20 -4.65
N ALA A 71 -14.96 11.65 -4.76
CA ALA A 71 -15.17 10.21 -4.75
C ALA A 71 -14.49 9.53 -5.95
N LEU A 72 -14.59 10.13 -7.15
CA LEU A 72 -13.87 9.69 -8.34
C LEU A 72 -12.35 9.68 -8.07
N ASN A 73 -11.81 10.78 -7.56
CA ASN A 73 -10.37 10.90 -7.30
C ASN A 73 -9.87 9.85 -6.29
N LEU A 74 -10.59 9.62 -5.19
CA LEU A 74 -10.24 8.58 -4.21
C LEU A 74 -10.20 7.18 -4.84
N ILE A 75 -11.17 6.84 -5.70
CA ILE A 75 -11.20 5.54 -6.40
C ILE A 75 -10.04 5.42 -7.39
N VAL A 76 -9.71 6.51 -8.11
CA VAL A 76 -8.60 6.53 -9.06
C VAL A 76 -7.26 6.31 -8.36
N TYR A 77 -7.00 7.02 -7.26
CA TYR A 77 -5.75 6.87 -6.52
C TYR A 77 -5.63 5.48 -5.90
N GLN A 78 -6.70 4.95 -5.28
CA GLN A 78 -6.70 3.57 -4.78
C GLN A 78 -6.48 2.57 -5.92
N GLY A 79 -7.16 2.71 -7.06
CA GLY A 79 -6.98 1.79 -8.18
C GLY A 79 -5.58 1.84 -8.80
N ASP A 80 -4.88 2.98 -8.71
CA ASP A 80 -3.57 3.15 -9.33
C ASP A 80 -2.48 2.41 -8.56
N THR A 81 -2.60 2.34 -7.22
CA THR A 81 -1.67 1.62 -6.35
C THR A 81 -1.65 0.13 -6.67
N GLU A 82 -2.82 -0.46 -6.94
CA GLU A 82 -2.94 -1.92 -7.08
C GLU A 82 -2.27 -2.43 -8.36
N PHE A 83 -2.31 -1.64 -9.44
CA PHE A 83 -1.57 -2.00 -10.66
C PHE A 83 -0.08 -1.67 -10.54
N ALA A 84 0.26 -0.65 -9.76
CA ALA A 84 1.64 -0.27 -9.54
C ALA A 84 2.40 -1.31 -8.69
N SER A 85 1.80 -1.81 -7.61
CA SER A 85 2.39 -2.84 -6.74
C SER A 85 2.77 -4.08 -7.56
N VAL A 86 1.88 -4.49 -8.47
CA VAL A 86 2.09 -5.59 -9.41
C VAL A 86 3.29 -5.32 -10.33
N GLU A 87 3.39 -4.12 -10.89
CA GLU A 87 4.51 -3.74 -11.77
C GLU A 87 5.85 -3.67 -11.04
N GLN A 88 5.87 -3.18 -9.79
CA GLN A 88 7.07 -3.08 -8.96
C GLN A 88 7.64 -4.47 -8.66
N GLN A 89 6.78 -5.47 -8.46
CA GLN A 89 7.16 -6.78 -7.95
C GLN A 89 7.40 -7.84 -9.04
N ARG A 90 7.09 -7.54 -10.32
CA ARG A 90 7.05 -8.50 -11.45
C ARG A 90 8.32 -9.29 -11.72
N ARG A 91 9.48 -8.82 -11.26
CA ARG A 91 10.80 -9.48 -11.47
C ARG A 91 11.18 -10.45 -10.37
N LEU A 92 10.42 -10.51 -9.27
CA LEU A 92 10.76 -11.34 -8.12
C LEU A 92 10.57 -12.84 -8.36
N PHE A 93 9.74 -13.23 -9.34
CA PHE A 93 9.52 -14.64 -9.69
C PHE A 93 10.82 -15.38 -10.05
N ASP A 94 11.75 -14.70 -10.72
CA ASP A 94 13.02 -15.27 -11.18
C ASP A 94 13.95 -15.68 -10.03
N THR A 95 13.71 -15.15 -8.83
CA THR A 95 14.59 -15.31 -7.67
C THR A 95 13.84 -15.79 -6.42
N ALA A 96 12.66 -16.39 -6.60
CA ALA A 96 11.85 -16.86 -5.49
C ALA A 96 12.63 -17.85 -4.60
N PRO A 97 12.75 -17.61 -3.28
CA PRO A 97 13.58 -18.45 -2.41
C PRO A 97 12.97 -19.83 -2.16
N SER A 98 11.69 -20.00 -2.41
CA SER A 98 11.02 -21.30 -2.36
C SER A 98 9.75 -21.29 -3.20
N ARG A 99 9.17 -22.48 -3.45
CA ARG A 99 7.85 -22.58 -4.07
C ARG A 99 6.75 -21.92 -3.23
N TYR A 100 6.87 -21.96 -1.90
CA TYR A 100 5.93 -21.28 -1.00
C TYR A 100 5.96 -19.76 -1.23
N ASP A 101 7.15 -19.18 -1.33
CA ASP A 101 7.32 -17.74 -1.53
C ASP A 101 6.87 -17.32 -2.93
N TYR A 102 7.19 -18.13 -3.95
CA TYR A 102 6.66 -17.97 -5.31
C TYR A 102 5.13 -17.91 -5.32
N LEU A 103 4.46 -18.89 -4.69
CA LEU A 103 3.00 -18.96 -4.65
C LEU A 103 2.39 -17.84 -3.80
N SER A 104 3.10 -17.38 -2.77
CA SER A 104 2.68 -16.22 -1.98
C SER A 104 2.70 -14.95 -2.83
N LEU A 105 3.75 -14.75 -3.64
CA LEU A 105 3.83 -13.63 -4.58
C LEU A 105 2.75 -13.72 -5.67
N VAL A 106 2.49 -14.90 -6.24
CA VAL A 106 1.37 -15.11 -7.17
C VAL A 106 0.06 -14.65 -6.54
N ARG A 107 -0.21 -15.07 -5.30
CA ARG A 107 -1.44 -14.74 -4.61
C ARG A 107 -1.55 -13.22 -4.36
N VAL A 108 -0.51 -12.60 -3.81
CA VAL A 108 -0.46 -11.14 -3.61
C VAL A 108 -0.78 -10.43 -4.91
N MET A 109 -0.04 -10.70 -5.99
CA MET A 109 -0.27 -10.05 -7.28
C MET A 109 -1.66 -10.30 -7.86
N ALA A 110 -2.22 -11.50 -7.69
CA ALA A 110 -3.56 -11.80 -8.17
C ALA A 110 -4.64 -11.03 -7.38
N GLU A 111 -4.47 -10.91 -6.06
CA GLU A 111 -5.34 -10.12 -5.18
C GLU A 111 -5.21 -8.62 -5.51
N GLU A 112 -4.00 -8.07 -5.68
CA GLU A 112 -3.74 -6.69 -6.14
C GLU A 112 -4.39 -6.40 -7.51
N MET A 113 -4.23 -7.29 -8.49
CA MET A 113 -4.92 -7.14 -9.79
C MET A 113 -6.45 -7.18 -9.65
N ARG A 114 -6.98 -7.98 -8.72
CA ARG A 114 -8.43 -8.02 -8.42
C ARG A 114 -8.90 -6.73 -7.73
N HIS A 115 -8.07 -6.11 -6.91
CA HIS A 115 -8.32 -4.82 -6.28
C HIS A 115 -8.44 -3.73 -7.35
N GLY A 116 -7.47 -3.66 -8.28
CA GLY A 116 -7.50 -2.73 -9.42
C GLY A 116 -8.68 -3.00 -10.36
N TRP A 117 -9.03 -4.26 -10.59
CA TRP A 117 -10.24 -4.66 -11.33
C TRP A 117 -11.51 -4.12 -10.68
N GLN A 118 -11.62 -4.21 -9.36
CA GLN A 118 -12.78 -3.74 -8.62
C GLN A 118 -12.91 -2.22 -8.63
N MET A 119 -11.80 -1.48 -8.48
CA MET A 119 -11.80 -0.02 -8.63
C MET A 119 -12.20 0.38 -10.05
N SER A 120 -11.68 -0.31 -11.06
CA SER A 120 -12.05 -0.10 -12.47
C SER A 120 -13.52 -0.39 -12.74
N HIS A 121 -14.08 -1.44 -12.15
CA HIS A 121 -15.51 -1.73 -12.22
C HIS A 121 -16.34 -0.59 -11.63
N LEU A 122 -15.97 -0.06 -10.45
CA LEU A 122 -16.63 1.12 -9.88
C LEU A 122 -16.55 2.33 -10.80
N LEU A 123 -15.37 2.64 -11.33
CA LEU A 123 -15.17 3.76 -12.26
C LEU A 123 -16.11 3.64 -13.47
N VAL A 124 -16.08 2.49 -14.15
CA VAL A 124 -16.86 2.27 -15.37
C VAL A 124 -18.38 2.26 -15.10
N SER A 125 -18.81 1.64 -14.00
CA SER A 125 -20.24 1.48 -13.67
C SER A 125 -20.88 2.72 -13.05
N GLN A 126 -20.11 3.55 -12.33
CA GLN A 126 -20.66 4.67 -11.56
C GLN A 126 -20.39 6.04 -12.18
N PHE A 127 -19.29 6.23 -12.91
CA PHE A 127 -18.83 7.58 -13.31
C PHE A 127 -18.90 7.86 -14.83
N GLY A 128 -19.60 7.01 -15.59
CA GLY A 128 -19.87 7.23 -17.01
C GLY A 128 -18.59 7.44 -17.83
N ARG A 129 -18.55 8.49 -18.65
CA ARG A 129 -17.41 8.75 -19.56
C ARG A 129 -16.12 9.03 -18.81
N SER A 130 -16.17 9.83 -17.74
CA SER A 130 -14.98 10.17 -16.95
C SER A 130 -14.41 8.91 -16.28
N GLY A 131 -15.27 8.07 -15.71
CA GLY A 131 -14.88 6.80 -15.12
C GLY A 131 -14.18 5.86 -16.09
N ARG A 132 -14.72 5.68 -17.31
CA ARG A 132 -14.07 4.86 -18.34
C ARG A 132 -12.68 5.37 -18.74
N LEU A 133 -12.53 6.69 -18.86
CA LEU A 133 -11.25 7.30 -19.18
C LEU A 133 -10.23 7.06 -18.06
N GLU A 134 -10.63 7.23 -16.80
CA GLU A 134 -9.72 6.99 -15.68
C GLU A 134 -9.37 5.51 -15.54
N ALA A 135 -10.33 4.59 -15.71
CA ALA A 135 -10.07 3.15 -15.71
C ALA A 135 -9.09 2.74 -16.81
N GLN A 136 -9.16 3.36 -18.00
CA GLN A 136 -8.18 3.16 -19.07
C GLN A 136 -6.79 3.64 -18.63
N LYS A 137 -6.69 4.85 -18.05
CA LYS A 137 -5.40 5.41 -17.61
C LYS A 137 -4.72 4.58 -16.52
N LEU A 138 -5.48 3.88 -15.67
CA LEU A 138 -4.91 2.95 -14.67
C LEU A 138 -4.02 1.88 -15.30
N LEU A 139 -4.37 1.42 -16.51
CA LEU A 139 -3.64 0.43 -17.30
C LEU A 139 -2.64 1.04 -18.29
N GLU A 140 -2.56 2.37 -18.38
CA GLU A 140 -1.61 3.09 -19.25
C GLU A 140 -0.40 3.62 -18.47
N ARG A 141 -0.59 4.01 -17.21
CA ARG A 141 0.51 4.38 -16.32
C ARG A 141 1.40 3.18 -16.00
N ARG A 142 2.68 3.43 -15.76
CA ARG A 142 3.70 2.41 -15.47
C ARG A 142 4.59 2.87 -14.32
N ALA A 143 4.80 2.00 -13.34
CA ALA A 143 5.72 2.23 -12.22
C ALA A 143 7.16 2.39 -12.72
N PHE A 144 7.59 1.53 -13.66
CA PHE A 144 8.96 1.53 -14.19
C PHE A 144 9.26 2.63 -15.23
N THR A 145 8.35 3.59 -15.40
CA THR A 145 8.58 4.80 -16.19
C THR A 145 8.21 6.06 -15.38
N ASP A 146 8.18 5.95 -14.05
CA ASP A 146 7.86 7.04 -13.11
C ASP A 146 6.52 7.75 -13.38
N ASN A 147 5.53 7.01 -13.90
CA ASN A 147 4.25 7.56 -14.34
C ASN A 147 3.07 7.20 -13.41
N ARG A 148 3.29 6.54 -12.27
CA ARG A 148 2.24 6.30 -11.25
C ARG A 148 1.96 7.57 -10.44
N LEU A 149 0.73 7.69 -9.94
CA LEU A 149 0.23 8.91 -9.30
C LEU A 149 0.93 9.22 -7.97
N LEU A 150 1.34 8.18 -7.25
CA LEU A 150 1.98 8.29 -5.94
C LEU A 150 3.45 7.87 -6.05
N GLY A 151 4.36 8.72 -5.57
CA GLY A 151 5.82 8.52 -5.69
C GLY A 151 6.29 7.17 -5.15
N ALA A 152 5.74 6.72 -4.03
CA ALA A 152 6.02 5.41 -3.43
C ALA A 152 5.83 4.22 -4.39
N PHE A 153 4.90 4.36 -5.33
CA PHE A 153 4.54 3.34 -6.30
C PHE A 153 5.34 3.43 -7.61
N ASN A 154 6.29 4.38 -7.69
CA ASN A 154 7.36 4.43 -8.69
C ASN A 154 8.71 3.93 -8.14
N GLU A 155 8.83 3.77 -6.82
CA GLU A 155 10.04 3.20 -6.20
C GLU A 155 10.29 1.76 -6.66
N THR A 156 11.54 1.32 -6.71
CA THR A 156 11.85 -0.04 -7.17
C THR A 156 11.73 -1.07 -6.05
N VAL A 157 11.18 -2.25 -6.36
CA VAL A 157 11.27 -3.44 -5.49
C VAL A 157 12.23 -4.42 -6.15
N GLN A 158 13.45 -4.53 -5.63
CA GLN A 158 14.56 -5.17 -6.35
C GLN A 158 14.86 -6.62 -5.91
N ASN A 159 14.50 -6.99 -4.68
CA ASN A 159 14.81 -8.30 -4.12
C ASN A 159 13.78 -8.71 -3.07
N TRP A 160 13.90 -9.92 -2.53
CA TRP A 160 12.90 -10.47 -1.61
C TRP A 160 12.91 -9.82 -0.22
N LEU A 161 14.04 -9.29 0.26
CA LEU A 161 14.04 -8.50 1.51
C LEU A 161 13.28 -7.19 1.30
N ASP A 162 13.46 -6.56 0.15
CA ASP A 162 12.72 -5.38 -0.30
C ASP A 162 11.22 -5.67 -0.31
N PHE A 163 10.79 -6.77 -0.93
CA PHE A 163 9.40 -7.20 -1.00
C PHE A 163 8.78 -7.51 0.37
N TYR A 164 9.47 -8.24 1.25
CA TYR A 164 8.92 -8.51 2.58
C TYR A 164 8.80 -7.24 3.42
N THR A 165 9.70 -6.27 3.22
CA THR A 165 9.62 -4.97 3.90
C THR A 165 8.51 -4.09 3.31
N TYR A 166 8.36 -4.11 1.98
CA TYR A 166 7.26 -3.46 1.26
C TYR A 166 5.91 -3.97 1.75
N THR A 167 5.65 -5.27 1.65
CA THR A 167 4.36 -5.87 2.05
C THR A 167 4.09 -5.76 3.56
N GLN A 168 5.14 -5.57 4.38
CA GLN A 168 4.97 -5.30 5.81
C GLN A 168 4.47 -3.87 6.09
N PHE A 169 4.82 -2.89 5.26
CA PHE A 169 4.68 -1.46 5.55
C PHE A 169 3.88 -0.68 4.50
N VAL A 170 4.17 -0.83 3.21
CA VAL A 170 3.42 -0.18 2.12
C VAL A 170 1.99 -0.75 2.01
N ASP A 171 1.83 -2.08 1.93
CA ASP A 171 0.48 -2.72 1.96
C ASP A 171 -0.26 -2.42 3.27
N ARG A 172 0.49 -2.17 4.35
CA ARG A 172 -0.10 -1.74 5.61
C ARG A 172 -0.64 -0.31 5.55
N ASP A 173 -0.08 0.60 4.75
CA ASP A 173 -0.79 1.84 4.41
C ASP A 173 -2.11 1.51 3.70
N GLY A 174 -2.11 0.58 2.74
CA GLY A 174 -3.31 0.03 2.11
C GLY A 174 -4.40 -0.35 3.11
N LYS A 175 -4.07 -1.14 4.14
CA LYS A 175 -4.99 -1.44 5.27
C LYS A 175 -5.58 -0.17 5.89
N PHE A 176 -4.79 0.85 6.15
CA PHE A 176 -5.25 2.11 6.75
C PHE A 176 -6.18 2.87 5.80
N GLN A 177 -5.80 3.01 4.52
CA GLN A 177 -6.61 3.66 3.50
C GLN A 177 -7.95 2.95 3.31
N LEU A 178 -7.94 1.63 3.13
CA LEU A 178 -9.13 0.80 2.96
C LEU A 178 -10.05 0.87 4.20
N THR A 179 -9.48 0.88 5.41
CA THR A 179 -10.26 1.03 6.66
C THR A 179 -10.96 2.39 6.70
N MET A 180 -10.24 3.47 6.40
CA MET A 180 -10.80 4.84 6.35
C MET A 180 -11.87 5.00 5.26
N LEU A 181 -11.70 4.33 4.12
CA LEU A 181 -12.67 4.35 3.01
C LEU A 181 -13.86 3.41 3.26
N SER A 182 -13.73 2.39 4.13
CA SER A 182 -14.83 1.46 4.46
C SER A 182 -16.01 2.15 5.14
N SER A 183 -15.81 3.33 5.72
CA SER A 183 -16.85 4.14 6.33
C SER A 183 -17.51 5.11 5.33
N SER A 184 -17.08 5.15 4.06
CA SER A 184 -17.55 6.09 3.05
C SER A 184 -19.06 6.12 2.85
N GLY A 185 -19.64 7.32 2.85
CA GLY A 185 -21.03 7.58 2.53
C GLY A 185 -21.39 7.24 1.09
N PHE A 186 -20.42 7.11 0.18
CA PHE A 186 -20.63 6.50 -1.13
C PHE A 186 -20.61 4.97 -0.97
N GLN A 187 -21.79 4.36 -0.94
CA GLN A 187 -21.97 2.96 -0.55
C GLN A 187 -21.15 1.98 -1.39
N PRO A 188 -21.11 2.05 -2.73
CA PRO A 188 -20.29 1.14 -3.54
C PRO A 188 -18.80 1.19 -3.20
N LEU A 189 -18.26 2.38 -2.89
CA LEU A 189 -16.88 2.53 -2.44
C LEU A 189 -16.68 1.85 -1.07
N GLY A 190 -17.49 2.17 -0.06
CA GLY A 190 -17.38 1.54 1.25
C GLY A 190 -17.50 0.00 1.20
N GLN A 191 -18.45 -0.53 0.44
CA GLN A 191 -18.66 -1.97 0.28
C GLN A 191 -17.47 -2.66 -0.39
N SER A 192 -16.79 -2.00 -1.32
CA SER A 192 -15.65 -2.55 -2.05
C SER A 192 -14.42 -2.76 -1.14
N MET A 193 -14.25 -1.94 -0.11
CA MET A 193 -13.12 -2.04 0.82
C MET A 193 -13.17 -3.31 1.69
N ILE A 194 -14.37 -3.79 2.03
CA ILE A 194 -14.56 -4.92 2.96
C ILE A 194 -13.90 -6.22 2.49
N PRO A 195 -14.10 -6.71 1.25
CA PRO A 195 -13.38 -7.87 0.76
C PRO A 195 -11.88 -7.60 0.55
N MET A 196 -11.48 -6.38 0.13
CA MET A 196 -10.05 -6.03 -0.02
C MET A 196 -9.32 -6.11 1.32
N LEU A 197 -9.90 -5.59 2.41
CA LEU A 197 -9.33 -5.69 3.77
C LEU A 197 -9.09 -7.14 4.23
N LYS A 198 -9.93 -8.09 3.78
CA LYS A 198 -9.71 -9.51 4.09
C LYS A 198 -8.50 -10.07 3.34
N GLU A 199 -8.34 -9.68 2.08
CA GLU A 199 -7.21 -10.09 1.23
C GLU A 199 -5.90 -9.42 1.70
N GLU A 200 -5.94 -8.14 2.07
CA GLU A 200 -4.80 -7.37 2.60
C GLU A 200 -4.13 -8.02 3.83
N SER A 201 -4.92 -8.74 4.64
CA SER A 201 -4.41 -9.50 5.79
C SER A 201 -3.37 -10.55 5.37
N PHE A 202 -3.52 -11.14 4.19
CA PHE A 202 -2.56 -12.09 3.64
C PHE A 202 -1.28 -11.40 3.17
N HIS A 203 -1.39 -10.21 2.56
CA HIS A 203 -0.26 -9.45 2.05
C HIS A 203 0.66 -9.04 3.20
N MET A 204 0.10 -8.37 4.21
CA MET A 204 0.81 -8.01 5.45
C MET A 204 1.32 -9.23 6.20
N GLY A 205 0.60 -10.34 6.16
CA GLY A 205 1.03 -11.62 6.73
C GLY A 205 2.27 -12.19 6.03
N THR A 206 2.35 -12.05 4.71
CA THR A 206 3.50 -12.44 3.89
C THR A 206 4.74 -11.63 4.26
N GLY A 207 4.62 -10.31 4.36
CA GLY A 207 5.72 -9.43 4.78
C GLY A 207 6.22 -9.74 6.19
N ASN A 208 5.31 -9.79 7.17
CA ASN A 208 5.65 -10.10 8.56
C ASN A 208 6.31 -11.48 8.70
N ASN A 209 5.76 -12.51 8.06
CA ASN A 209 6.31 -13.86 8.12
C ASN A 209 7.67 -13.96 7.42
N GLY A 210 7.82 -13.31 6.26
CA GLY A 210 9.09 -13.23 5.54
C GLY A 210 10.20 -12.62 6.37
N LEU A 211 9.96 -11.44 6.96
CA LEU A 211 10.93 -10.78 7.84
C LEU A 211 11.31 -11.62 9.05
N ARG A 212 10.34 -12.29 9.69
CA ARG A 212 10.61 -13.22 10.80
C ARG A 212 11.52 -14.38 10.35
N ARG A 213 11.26 -14.96 9.18
CA ARG A 213 12.06 -16.07 8.63
C ARG A 213 13.48 -15.62 8.25
N VAL A 214 13.65 -14.39 7.79
CA VAL A 214 14.96 -13.79 7.53
C VAL A 214 15.75 -13.63 8.84
N VAL A 215 15.15 -13.06 9.88
CA VAL A 215 15.79 -12.90 11.20
C VAL A 215 16.17 -14.27 11.79
N GLN A 216 15.29 -15.27 11.66
CA GLN A 216 15.54 -16.63 12.16
C GLN A 216 16.69 -17.34 11.45
N ALA A 217 16.87 -17.13 10.15
CA ALA A 217 18.00 -17.67 9.41
C ALA A 217 19.33 -16.99 9.78
N GLY A 218 19.28 -15.70 10.14
CA GLY A 218 20.45 -14.96 10.62
C GLY A 218 21.55 -14.76 9.58
N ARG A 219 21.26 -14.95 8.28
CA ARG A 219 22.23 -14.78 7.19
C ARG A 219 22.33 -13.34 6.69
N ILE A 220 21.24 -12.59 6.71
CA ILE A 220 21.22 -11.17 6.35
C ILE A 220 21.55 -10.34 7.60
N PRO A 221 22.57 -9.46 7.57
CA PRO A 221 22.87 -8.59 8.71
C PRO A 221 21.70 -7.66 9.05
N ILE A 222 21.40 -7.48 10.34
CA ILE A 222 20.32 -6.61 10.80
C ILE A 222 20.53 -5.15 10.34
N SER A 223 21.78 -4.70 10.24
CA SER A 223 22.10 -3.38 9.69
C SER A 223 21.62 -3.20 8.25
N ILE A 224 21.67 -4.25 7.41
CA ILE A 224 21.13 -4.22 6.05
C ILE A 224 19.60 -4.17 6.10
N MET A 225 18.96 -4.98 6.96
CA MET A 225 17.51 -4.93 7.14
C MET A 225 17.03 -3.52 7.57
N GLN A 226 17.76 -2.85 8.46
CA GLN A 226 17.46 -1.49 8.88
C GLN A 226 17.46 -0.50 7.70
N LYS A 227 18.35 -0.66 6.72
CA LYS A 227 18.36 0.20 5.53
C LYS A 227 17.06 0.09 4.72
N TYR A 228 16.46 -1.10 4.63
CA TYR A 228 15.17 -1.28 3.96
C TYR A 228 14.00 -0.73 4.79
N TYR A 229 14.10 -0.74 6.12
CA TYR A 229 13.16 0.00 6.99
C TYR A 229 13.26 1.51 6.73
N ASN A 230 14.47 2.04 6.62
CA ASN A 230 14.74 3.45 6.34
C ASN A 230 14.29 3.86 4.93
N LYS A 231 14.23 2.92 3.98
CA LYS A 231 13.61 3.12 2.68
C LYS A 231 12.09 3.17 2.79
N TRP A 232 11.45 2.09 3.24
CA TRP A 232 9.99 1.94 3.08
C TRP A 232 9.12 2.65 4.11
N LEU A 233 9.59 2.86 5.34
CA LEU A 233 8.77 3.51 6.37
C LEU A 233 8.51 4.99 6.03
N PRO A 234 9.53 5.82 5.69
CA PRO A 234 9.31 7.18 5.21
C PRO A 234 8.45 7.25 3.94
N THR A 235 8.71 6.35 2.99
CA THR A 235 7.88 6.23 1.77
C THR A 235 6.41 5.96 2.12
N SER A 236 6.14 5.12 3.13
CA SER A 236 4.78 4.86 3.61
C SER A 236 4.19 6.06 4.38
N PHE A 237 5.01 6.82 5.12
CA PHE A 237 4.55 8.03 5.81
C PHE A 237 4.04 9.10 4.83
N ASP A 238 4.66 9.19 3.66
CA ASP A 238 4.26 10.11 2.60
C ASP A 238 2.92 9.72 1.94
N LEU A 239 2.52 8.44 1.97
CA LEU A 239 1.23 7.98 1.42
C LEU A 239 0.01 8.57 2.16
N PHE A 240 0.18 9.00 3.40
CA PHE A 240 -0.86 9.71 4.15
C PHE A 240 -1.09 11.15 3.64
N GLY A 241 -0.24 11.68 2.75
CA GLY A 241 -0.41 12.99 2.15
C GLY A 241 0.21 14.13 2.98
N THR A 242 -0.16 15.37 2.65
CA THR A 242 0.35 16.56 3.34
C THR A 242 -0.31 16.75 4.70
N ASP A 243 0.44 17.37 5.61
CA ASP A 243 -0.09 17.89 6.87
C ASP A 243 -1.06 19.06 6.59
N HIS A 244 -1.97 19.37 7.53
CA HIS A 244 -2.98 20.43 7.40
C HIS A 244 -3.80 20.38 6.09
N SER A 245 -4.22 19.18 5.67
CA SER A 245 -4.79 18.98 4.34
C SER A 245 -6.26 19.39 4.22
N SER A 246 -6.51 20.47 3.47
CA SER A 246 -7.88 20.86 3.08
C SER A 246 -8.63 19.74 2.33
N SER A 247 -7.93 18.93 1.55
CA SER A 247 -8.56 17.83 0.80
C SER A 247 -9.02 16.71 1.74
N ALA A 248 -8.21 16.37 2.75
CA ALA A 248 -8.60 15.41 3.78
C ALA A 248 -9.77 15.94 4.63
N GLN A 249 -9.71 17.21 5.03
CA GLN A 249 -10.79 17.90 5.73
C GLN A 249 -12.11 17.80 4.95
N TRP A 250 -12.11 18.14 3.67
CA TRP A 250 -13.34 18.10 2.86
C TRP A 250 -13.82 16.67 2.59
N ALA A 251 -12.92 15.71 2.36
CA ALA A 251 -13.30 14.30 2.25
C ALA A 251 -13.99 13.80 3.53
N TYR A 252 -13.55 14.25 4.71
CA TYR A 252 -14.20 13.95 5.97
C TYR A 252 -15.56 14.66 6.11
N VAL A 253 -15.60 15.98 5.89
CA VAL A 253 -16.83 16.79 5.99
C VAL A 253 -17.92 16.27 5.05
N TRP A 254 -17.55 15.85 3.84
CA TRP A 254 -18.47 15.28 2.86
C TRP A 254 -18.82 13.81 3.12
N GLY A 255 -18.29 13.19 4.18
CA GLY A 255 -18.63 11.81 4.52
C GLY A 255 -17.97 10.77 3.61
N LEU A 256 -16.89 11.09 2.87
CA LEU A 256 -16.27 10.16 1.91
C LEU A 256 -15.16 9.30 2.51
N LYS A 257 -14.35 9.84 3.43
CA LYS A 257 -13.24 9.13 4.07
C LYS A 257 -13.18 9.52 5.55
N GLY A 258 -13.38 8.54 6.44
CA GLY A 258 -13.40 8.74 7.89
C GLY A 258 -12.00 8.65 8.50
N ARG A 259 -11.90 8.79 9.83
CA ARG A 259 -10.67 8.43 10.56
C ARG A 259 -10.44 6.93 10.50
N TYR A 260 -9.18 6.50 10.69
CA TYR A 260 -8.85 5.07 10.76
C TYR A 260 -9.63 4.37 11.90
N ASN A 261 -9.79 5.05 13.03
CA ASN A 261 -10.51 4.59 14.21
C ASN A 261 -11.92 5.22 14.34
N GLU A 262 -12.57 5.64 13.25
CA GLU A 262 -13.83 6.43 13.31
C GLU A 262 -14.92 5.83 14.18
N ARG A 263 -15.04 4.50 14.20
CA ARG A 263 -16.09 3.77 14.94
C ARG A 263 -15.77 3.57 16.43
N ASP A 264 -14.49 3.66 16.80
CA ASP A 264 -14.00 3.42 18.15
C ASP A 264 -13.61 4.73 18.87
N ALA A 265 -13.36 5.79 18.11
CA ALA A 265 -12.94 7.08 18.63
C ALA A 265 -14.07 7.77 19.43
N HIS A 266 -13.73 8.26 20.61
CA HIS A 266 -14.66 8.97 21.50
C HIS A 266 -14.37 10.47 21.56
N GLU A 267 -13.15 10.85 21.17
CA GLU A 267 -12.70 12.22 21.04
C GLU A 267 -13.30 12.92 19.82
N ALA A 268 -13.47 14.23 19.96
CA ALA A 268 -13.85 15.09 18.85
C ALA A 268 -12.80 15.01 17.73
N VAL A 269 -13.26 14.94 16.50
CA VAL A 269 -12.38 14.95 15.33
C VAL A 269 -11.71 16.32 15.20
N ASP A 270 -10.39 16.30 15.10
CA ASP A 270 -9.64 17.43 14.56
C ASP A 270 -9.54 17.27 13.04
N LYS A 271 -10.32 18.08 12.32
CA LYS A 271 -10.45 17.98 10.87
C LYS A 271 -9.21 18.53 10.14
N GLU A 272 -8.39 19.34 10.79
CA GLU A 272 -7.19 19.92 10.19
C GLU A 272 -6.04 18.91 10.17
N HIS A 273 -6.02 17.94 11.09
CA HIS A 273 -4.91 17.00 11.30
C HIS A 273 -5.27 15.53 11.00
N LEU A 274 -6.18 15.27 10.06
CA LEU A 274 -6.67 13.92 9.76
C LEU A 274 -5.58 12.99 9.21
N ASN A 275 -4.72 13.51 8.34
CA ASN A 275 -3.65 12.72 7.72
C ASN A 275 -2.58 12.36 8.75
N GLU A 276 -2.23 13.32 9.60
CA GLU A 276 -1.28 13.21 10.70
C GLU A 276 -1.76 12.19 11.72
N ALA A 277 -3.01 12.28 12.15
CA ALA A 277 -3.61 11.32 13.08
C ALA A 277 -3.55 9.88 12.53
N ALA A 278 -3.85 9.69 11.24
CA ALA A 278 -3.74 8.37 10.61
C ALA A 278 -2.28 7.89 10.50
N ARG A 279 -1.35 8.79 10.14
CA ARG A 279 0.10 8.50 10.05
C ARG A 279 0.70 8.14 11.41
N ASP A 280 0.26 8.79 12.48
CA ASP A 280 0.68 8.50 13.85
C ASP A 280 0.22 7.11 14.30
N LEU A 281 -1.03 6.76 14.04
CA LEU A 281 -1.56 5.42 14.31
C LEU A 281 -0.82 4.36 13.50
N TYR A 282 -0.51 4.65 12.23
CA TYR A 282 0.30 3.78 11.38
C TYR A 282 1.71 3.57 11.97
N ARG A 283 2.39 4.65 12.38
CA ARG A 283 3.72 4.53 12.99
C ARG A 283 3.69 3.73 14.29
N GLN A 284 2.66 3.91 15.12
CA GLN A 284 2.48 3.12 16.34
C GLN A 284 2.29 1.62 16.04
N GLU A 285 1.55 1.28 14.98
CA GLU A 285 1.40 -0.10 14.53
C GLU A 285 2.74 -0.67 14.02
N ALA A 286 3.47 0.10 13.20
CA ALA A 286 4.81 -0.27 12.73
C ALA A 286 5.78 -0.50 13.90
N GLN A 287 5.71 0.31 14.97
CA GLN A 287 6.52 0.14 16.17
C GLN A 287 6.22 -1.19 16.87
N LYS A 288 4.94 -1.52 17.10
CA LYS A 288 4.54 -2.79 17.75
C LYS A 288 5.03 -4.03 16.98
N LEU A 289 5.02 -3.95 15.65
CA LEU A 289 5.51 -5.03 14.78
C LEU A 289 7.03 -5.14 14.84
N THR A 290 7.73 -4.01 14.79
CA THR A 290 9.19 -3.94 14.93
C THR A 290 9.63 -4.48 16.28
N ASP A 291 8.95 -4.12 17.38
CA ASP A 291 9.22 -4.64 18.72
C ASP A 291 9.01 -6.15 18.79
N SER A 292 7.98 -6.67 18.11
CA SER A 292 7.72 -8.10 18.04
C SER A 292 8.80 -8.85 17.26
N LEU A 293 9.32 -8.27 16.18
CA LEU A 293 10.44 -8.83 15.41
C LEU A 293 11.75 -8.75 16.18
N ASN A 294 12.00 -7.65 16.90
CA ASN A 294 13.18 -7.44 17.73
C ASN A 294 13.37 -8.48 18.83
N LYS A 295 12.28 -9.10 19.31
CA LYS A 295 12.33 -10.25 20.25
C LYS A 295 12.97 -11.50 19.64
N LEU A 296 13.00 -11.63 18.32
CA LEU A 296 13.61 -12.75 17.60
C LEU A 296 15.08 -12.50 17.25
N ILE A 297 15.52 -11.24 17.28
CA ILE A 297 16.92 -10.88 17.02
C ILE A 297 17.77 -11.33 18.22
N PRO A 298 18.86 -12.10 18.02
CA PRO A 298 19.72 -12.57 19.11
C PRO A 298 20.25 -11.44 19.99
N GLU A 299 20.54 -11.75 21.26
CA GLU A 299 21.23 -10.82 22.16
C GLU A 299 22.60 -10.43 21.60
N GLY A 300 23.00 -9.17 21.81
CA GLY A 300 24.25 -8.62 21.29
C GLY A 300 24.21 -8.10 19.84
N GLN A 301 23.14 -8.39 19.08
CA GLN A 301 22.92 -7.76 17.77
C GLN A 301 22.15 -6.44 17.89
N PRO A 302 22.39 -5.47 16.98
CA PRO A 302 21.61 -4.24 16.95
C PRO A 302 20.13 -4.56 16.72
N LYS A 303 19.24 -3.75 17.30
CA LYS A 303 17.80 -3.88 17.11
C LYS A 303 17.33 -2.98 15.98
N LEU A 304 16.25 -3.40 15.32
CA LEU A 304 15.57 -2.57 14.31
C LEU A 304 14.85 -1.42 15.00
N VAL A 305 14.84 -0.26 14.34
CA VAL A 305 14.18 0.96 14.79
C VAL A 305 13.22 1.46 13.72
N VAL A 306 12.06 1.97 14.15
CA VAL A 306 11.13 2.69 13.27
C VAL A 306 11.62 4.12 13.15
N PRO A 307 11.88 4.63 11.93
CA PRO A 307 12.33 6.01 11.75
C PRO A 307 11.35 7.02 12.36
N ASP A 308 11.89 8.18 12.74
CA ASP A 308 11.10 9.34 13.11
C ASP A 308 10.24 9.80 11.91
N LEU A 309 9.05 10.36 12.16
CA LEU A 309 8.13 10.87 11.12
C LEU A 309 8.71 12.01 10.28
N LYS A 310 9.79 12.64 10.75
CA LYS A 310 10.53 13.71 10.07
C LYS A 310 11.57 13.17 9.09
N PHE A 311 12.01 11.93 9.27
CA PHE A 311 13.10 11.35 8.51
C PHE A 311 12.70 11.12 7.04
N ASN A 312 13.54 11.57 6.11
CA ASN A 312 13.48 11.28 4.68
C ASN A 312 12.10 11.46 4.00
N ARG A 313 11.41 12.55 4.34
CA ARG A 313 10.07 12.87 3.82
C ARG A 313 10.13 13.57 2.47
N GLN A 314 9.26 13.16 1.55
CA GLN A 314 9.04 13.79 0.24
C GLN A 314 7.74 14.58 0.16
N ILE A 315 6.84 14.42 1.15
CA ILE A 315 5.55 15.09 1.25
C ILE A 315 5.39 15.73 2.63
N GLY A 316 4.68 16.86 2.71
CA GLY A 316 4.33 17.51 3.98
C GLY A 316 5.39 18.48 4.51
N GLU A 317 5.24 18.88 5.78
CA GLU A 317 6.03 19.94 6.40
C GLU A 317 7.53 19.62 6.51
N HIS A 318 7.89 18.34 6.51
CA HIS A 318 9.27 17.89 6.62
C HIS A 318 9.93 17.62 5.26
N ARG A 319 9.21 17.86 4.16
CA ARG A 319 9.76 17.74 2.81
C ARG A 319 11.00 18.61 2.63
N GLY A 320 12.09 17.99 2.19
CA GLY A 320 13.36 18.68 1.93
C GLY A 320 14.08 19.19 3.18
N LYS A 321 13.61 18.83 4.39
CA LYS A 321 14.33 19.09 5.65
C LYS A 321 15.24 17.90 5.99
N SER A 322 16.36 18.20 6.61
CA SER A 322 17.40 17.23 6.96
C SER A 322 17.26 16.79 8.41
N TYR A 323 16.75 15.57 8.61
CA TYR A 323 16.66 14.93 9.92
C TYR A 323 17.30 13.55 9.89
N SER A 324 17.94 13.13 10.97
CA SER A 324 18.45 11.77 11.14
C SER A 324 17.30 10.75 11.23
N VAL A 325 17.62 9.45 11.22
CA VAL A 325 16.64 8.37 11.44
C VAL A 325 15.91 8.47 12.79
N THR A 326 16.56 9.07 13.78
CA THR A 326 16.04 9.30 15.14
C THR A 326 15.42 10.68 15.33
N GLY A 327 15.41 11.53 14.30
CA GLY A 327 14.67 12.79 14.27
C GLY A 327 15.45 14.02 14.73
N GLU A 328 16.76 13.91 14.94
CA GLU A 328 17.62 15.07 15.21
C GLU A 328 17.88 15.87 13.92
N PRO A 329 17.85 17.21 13.97
CA PRO A 329 18.14 18.04 12.80
C PRO A 329 19.62 17.91 12.40
N MET A 330 19.86 17.92 11.10
CA MET A 330 21.20 17.90 10.49
C MET A 330 21.34 19.05 9.51
N THR A 331 22.57 19.50 9.24
CA THR A 331 22.85 20.38 8.11
C THR A 331 22.65 19.64 6.78
N ALA A 332 22.50 20.38 5.68
CA ALA A 332 22.35 19.77 4.36
C ALA A 332 23.59 18.93 3.96
N GLU A 333 24.79 19.39 4.31
CA GLU A 333 26.04 18.68 4.06
C GLU A 333 26.13 17.39 4.87
N GLU A 334 25.89 17.45 6.19
CA GLU A 334 25.86 16.26 7.05
C GLU A 334 24.83 15.24 6.57
N TYR A 335 23.64 15.71 6.17
CA TYR A 335 22.58 14.84 5.67
C TYR A 335 22.93 14.18 4.33
N GLY A 336 23.58 14.92 3.43
CA GLY A 336 24.08 14.41 2.16
C GLY A 336 25.12 13.29 2.33
N ASN A 337 25.96 13.39 3.38
CA ASN A 337 26.90 12.33 3.75
C ASN A 337 26.24 11.19 4.53
N TYR A 338 25.20 11.49 5.31
CA TYR A 338 24.48 10.53 6.14
C TYR A 338 23.57 9.59 5.34
N LEU A 339 22.75 10.12 4.43
CA LEU A 339 21.76 9.34 3.68
C LEU A 339 22.34 8.11 2.97
N PRO A 340 23.46 8.20 2.22
CA PRO A 340 24.05 7.02 1.57
C PRO A 340 24.49 5.93 2.54
N THR A 341 24.74 6.25 3.81
CA THR A 341 25.18 5.29 4.83
C THR A 341 24.04 4.49 5.44
N ILE A 342 22.80 5.02 5.39
CA ILE A 342 21.63 4.43 6.06
C ILE A 342 20.50 4.01 5.11
N LEU A 343 20.60 4.29 3.81
CA LEU A 343 19.72 3.77 2.76
C LEU A 343 20.41 2.63 2.01
N PRO A 344 19.65 1.73 1.34
CA PRO A 344 20.25 0.65 0.56
C PRO A 344 21.13 1.20 -0.57
N SER A 345 22.40 0.76 -0.61
CA SER A 345 23.37 1.11 -1.65
C SER A 345 23.54 -0.02 -2.67
N GLU A 346 24.25 0.24 -3.77
CA GLU A 346 24.63 -0.80 -4.73
C GLU A 346 25.51 -1.90 -4.11
N GLU A 347 26.33 -1.56 -3.11
CA GLU A 347 27.13 -2.54 -2.37
C GLU A 347 26.24 -3.44 -1.50
N ASP A 348 25.23 -2.87 -0.83
CA ASP A 348 24.26 -3.65 -0.06
C ASP A 348 23.45 -4.58 -0.99
N SER A 349 23.05 -4.08 -2.17
CA SER A 349 22.36 -4.85 -3.19
C SER A 349 23.24 -5.98 -3.74
N ALA A 350 24.53 -5.75 -3.96
CA ALA A 350 25.47 -6.79 -4.37
C ALA A 350 25.67 -7.86 -3.30
N LEU A 351 25.78 -7.45 -2.03
CA LEU A 351 25.86 -8.35 -0.88
C LEU A 351 24.61 -9.21 -0.77
N LEU A 352 23.41 -8.62 -0.85
CA LEU A 352 22.16 -9.36 -0.80
C LEU A 352 22.03 -10.33 -1.96
N ARG A 353 22.39 -9.94 -3.19
CA ARG A 353 22.45 -10.87 -4.33
C ARG A 353 23.39 -12.04 -4.08
N SER A 354 24.48 -11.82 -3.36
CA SER A 354 25.41 -12.91 -2.99
C SER A 354 24.79 -13.83 -1.94
N ILE A 355 24.22 -13.27 -0.87
CA ILE A 355 23.59 -14.04 0.21
C ILE A 355 22.39 -14.84 -0.32
N MET A 356 21.56 -14.23 -1.17
CA MET A 356 20.32 -14.84 -1.67
C MET A 356 20.53 -15.98 -2.67
N LYS A 357 21.77 -16.24 -3.10
CA LYS A 357 22.12 -17.46 -3.86
C LYS A 357 22.16 -18.71 -2.97
N GLU A 358 22.34 -18.54 -1.67
CA GLU A 358 22.41 -19.63 -0.71
C GLU A 358 21.01 -19.99 -0.21
N ASN A 359 20.55 -21.22 -0.38
CA ASN A 359 19.16 -21.60 -0.06
C ASN A 359 18.76 -21.46 1.43
N ASP A 360 19.71 -21.16 2.32
CA ASP A 360 19.49 -21.04 3.76
C ASP A 360 19.42 -19.57 4.25
N TRP A 361 19.38 -18.59 3.33
CA TRP A 361 19.29 -17.17 3.69
C TRP A 361 17.97 -16.80 4.38
N ILE A 362 16.94 -17.62 4.20
CA ILE A 362 15.62 -17.48 4.80
C ILE A 362 15.17 -18.82 5.38
N ALA A 363 14.66 -18.81 6.61
CA ALA A 363 14.15 -20.03 7.22
C ALA A 363 12.95 -20.59 6.44
N PRO A 364 12.75 -21.92 6.35
CA PRO A 364 11.57 -22.47 5.70
C PRO A 364 10.30 -22.07 6.45
N LYS A 365 9.17 -21.93 5.73
CA LYS A 365 7.84 -21.94 6.35
C LYS A 365 7.67 -23.33 6.98
N LYS A 366 7.47 -23.42 8.30
CA LYS A 366 7.03 -24.69 8.90
C LYS A 366 5.70 -25.05 8.22
N GLU A 367 5.63 -26.21 7.57
CA GLU A 367 4.36 -26.76 7.14
C GLU A 367 3.46 -26.80 8.39
N GLU A 368 2.37 -26.04 8.38
CA GLU A 368 1.32 -26.25 9.36
C GLU A 368 0.82 -27.66 9.09
N VAL A 369 1.15 -28.61 9.98
CA VAL A 369 0.49 -29.91 10.00
C VAL A 369 -1.00 -29.59 10.08
N PRO A 370 -1.81 -29.98 9.08
CA PRO A 370 -3.25 -29.73 9.15
C PRO A 370 -3.78 -30.36 10.43
N GLN A 371 -4.34 -29.54 11.33
CA GLN A 371 -5.09 -30.04 12.48
C GLN A 371 -6.46 -30.52 12.04
#